data_AF-A0A7L5ZG59-F1
#
_entry.id   AF-A0A7L5ZG59-F1
#
_cell.length_a   1.000
_cell.length_b   1.000
_cell.length_c   1.000
_cell.angle_alpha   90.00
_cell.angle_beta   90.00
_cell.angle_gamma   90.00
#
_symmetry.space_group_name_H-M   'P 1'
#
loop_
_entity.id
_entity.type
_entity.pdbx_description
1 polymer ?
#
loop_
_entity_poly.entity_id
_entity_poly.type
_entity_poly.pdbx_seq_one_letter_code
_entity_poly.pdbx_strand_id
1 'polypeptide(L)'
;MTTPHRFEDEWRAALSALLDGEEPAVEVSDLMVHLGECAECSTWLDHAAEVNSGLRTLPIVQPPLGERVVNRVDVQLCGCHIGQACLCADCQCGPWCTCHSPAGAPT
;
A
#
# COMPACT_ATOMS: atom_id res chain seq x y z
N MET A 1 -18.79 21.86 -29.39
CA MET A 1 -17.83 22.72 -28.68
C MET A 1 -16.94 21.76 -27.91
N THR A 2 -15.71 21.55 -28.36
CA THR A 2 -14.78 20.56 -27.79
C THR A 2 -13.74 21.31 -26.98
N THR A 3 -13.86 21.23 -25.67
CA THR A 3 -12.91 21.80 -24.71
C THR A 3 -11.59 21.00 -24.79
N PRO A 4 -10.41 21.63 -24.71
CA PRO A 4 -9.14 20.93 -24.90
C PRO A 4 -8.89 19.95 -23.74
N HIS A 5 -8.90 18.65 -24.04
CA HIS A 5 -8.68 17.52 -23.09
C HIS A 5 -7.47 17.67 -22.16
N ARG A 6 -6.47 18.47 -22.53
CA ARG A 6 -5.19 18.60 -21.83
C ARG A 6 -5.29 19.21 -20.41
N PHE A 7 -6.37 19.94 -20.09
CA PHE A 7 -6.59 20.46 -18.73
C PHE A 7 -7.43 19.51 -17.86
N GLU A 8 -8.30 18.70 -18.47
CA GLU A 8 -9.18 17.78 -17.73
C GLU A 8 -8.37 16.62 -17.11
N ASP A 9 -7.37 16.13 -17.83
CA ASP A 9 -6.47 15.08 -17.34
C ASP A 9 -5.68 15.55 -16.10
N GLU A 10 -5.31 16.83 -16.01
CA GLU A 10 -4.62 17.41 -14.85
C GLU A 10 -5.53 17.43 -13.60
N TRP A 11 -6.80 17.81 -13.78
CA TRP A 11 -7.80 17.76 -12.71
C TRP A 11 -8.08 16.33 -12.25
N ARG A 12 -8.26 15.40 -13.19
CA ARG A 12 -8.48 13.98 -12.88
C ARG A 12 -7.27 13.36 -12.18
N ALA A 13 -6.06 13.71 -12.59
CA ALA A 13 -4.83 13.25 -11.92
C ALA A 13 -4.78 13.73 -10.46
N ALA A 14 -5.09 15.01 -10.21
CA ALA A 14 -5.14 15.55 -8.85
C ALA A 14 -6.25 14.93 -7.99
N LEU A 15 -7.42 14.67 -8.56
CA LEU A 15 -8.49 13.95 -7.86
C LEU A 15 -8.12 12.50 -7.55
N SER A 16 -7.40 11.82 -8.45
CA SER A 16 -6.88 10.47 -8.21
C SER A 16 -5.91 10.46 -7.03
N ALA A 17 -4.98 11.42 -6.97
CA ALA A 17 -4.04 11.55 -5.86
C ALA A 17 -4.78 11.61 -4.51
N LEU A 18 -5.86 12.40 -4.41
CA LEU A 18 -6.69 12.46 -3.21
C LEU A 18 -7.32 11.11 -2.84
N LEU A 19 -7.81 10.34 -3.81
CA LEU A 19 -8.41 9.02 -3.57
C LEU A 19 -7.36 7.98 -3.09
N ASP A 20 -6.12 8.14 -3.52
CA ASP A 20 -4.98 7.31 -3.15
C ASP A 20 -4.34 7.75 -1.81
N GLY A 21 -4.75 8.91 -1.28
CA GLY A 21 -4.22 9.49 -0.04
C GLY A 21 -2.90 10.22 -0.23
N GLU A 22 -2.60 10.61 -1.47
CA GLU A 22 -1.43 11.40 -1.87
C GLU A 22 -1.76 12.90 -1.91
N GLU A 23 -0.72 13.74 -1.89
CA GLU A 23 -0.89 15.19 -2.04
C GLU A 23 -1.15 15.55 -3.52
N PRO A 24 -2.27 16.22 -3.86
CA PRO A 24 -2.55 16.65 -5.22
C PRO A 24 -1.60 17.77 -5.69
N ALA A 25 -1.41 17.86 -7.01
CA ALA A 25 -0.59 18.90 -7.65
C ALA A 25 -1.26 20.30 -7.68
N VAL A 26 -2.54 20.38 -7.29
CA VAL A 26 -3.34 21.59 -7.19
C VAL A 26 -3.95 21.68 -5.79
N GLU A 27 -4.22 22.88 -5.32
CA GLU A 27 -4.83 23.09 -4.02
C GLU A 27 -6.23 22.46 -3.95
N VAL A 28 -6.58 21.89 -2.80
CA VAL A 28 -7.89 21.26 -2.58
C VAL A 28 -9.03 22.27 -2.77
N SER A 29 -8.82 23.54 -2.44
CA SER A 29 -9.82 24.59 -2.69
C SER A 29 -10.13 24.76 -4.17
N ASP A 30 -9.11 24.71 -5.03
CA ASP A 30 -9.27 24.88 -6.47
C ASP A 30 -9.97 23.67 -7.10
N LEU A 31 -9.69 22.46 -6.58
CA LEU A 31 -10.43 21.25 -6.93
C LEU A 31 -11.91 21.36 -6.60
N MET A 32 -12.27 21.88 -5.42
CA MET A 32 -13.68 22.05 -5.04
C MET A 32 -14.39 23.07 -5.94
N VAL A 33 -13.71 24.15 -6.33
CA VAL A 33 -14.23 25.11 -7.31
C VAL A 33 -14.46 24.42 -8.65
N HIS A 34 -13.48 23.68 -9.16
CA HIS A 34 -13.59 22.97 -10.43
C HIS A 34 -14.73 21.93 -10.44
N LEU A 35 -14.89 21.15 -9.36
CA LEU A 35 -15.99 20.19 -9.22
C LEU A 35 -17.36 20.87 -9.19
N GLY A 36 -17.45 22.12 -8.74
CA GLY A 36 -18.68 22.92 -8.80
C GLY A 36 -19.04 23.38 -10.22
N GLU A 37 -18.08 23.39 -11.14
CA GLU A 37 -18.24 23.95 -12.50
C GLU A 37 -18.16 22.88 -13.60
N CYS A 38 -17.55 21.72 -13.34
CA CYS A 38 -17.30 20.68 -14.33
C CYS A 38 -18.04 19.38 -14.01
N ALA A 39 -19.18 19.17 -14.68
CA ALA A 39 -20.00 17.96 -14.53
C ALA A 39 -19.31 16.67 -15.00
N GLU A 40 -18.37 16.76 -15.95
CA GLU A 40 -17.62 15.59 -16.43
C GLU A 40 -16.63 15.10 -15.36
N CYS A 41 -15.90 16.01 -14.72
CA CYS A 41 -14.99 15.68 -13.61
C CYS A 41 -15.73 15.22 -12.35
N SER A 42 -16.90 15.77 -12.03
CA SER A 42 -17.71 15.29 -10.92
C SER A 42 -18.20 13.85 -11.17
N THR A 43 -18.72 13.58 -12.37
CA THR A 43 -19.17 12.24 -12.76
C THR A 43 -18.00 11.25 -12.75
N TRP A 44 -16.84 11.66 -13.26
CA TRP A 44 -15.63 10.85 -13.24
C TRP A 44 -15.21 10.51 -11.80
N LEU A 45 -15.25 11.49 -10.88
CA LEU A 45 -14.87 11.29 -9.48
C LEU A 45 -15.78 10.29 -8.79
N ASP A 46 -17.10 10.38 -9.01
CA ASP A 46 -18.07 9.43 -8.44
C ASP A 46 -17.74 7.99 -8.87
N HIS A 47 -17.50 7.77 -10.17
CA HIS A 47 -17.10 6.46 -10.68
C HIS A 47 -15.75 5.98 -10.15
N ALA A 48 -14.76 6.87 -10.06
CA ALA A 48 -13.45 6.55 -9.54
C ALA A 48 -13.52 6.15 -8.05
N ALA A 49 -14.32 6.87 -7.26
CA ALA A 49 -14.56 6.57 -5.85
C ALA A 49 -15.26 5.22 -5.66
N GLU A 50 -16.25 4.90 -6.49
CA GLU A 50 -16.90 3.59 -6.51
C GLU A 50 -15.89 2.46 -6.73
N VAL A 51 -15.05 2.57 -7.76
CA VAL A 51 -13.99 1.58 -8.06
C VAL A 51 -13.01 1.46 -6.89
N ASN A 52 -12.50 2.57 -6.37
CA ASN A 52 -11.54 2.55 -5.26
C ASN A 52 -12.14 1.94 -3.99
N SER A 53 -13.40 2.22 -3.68
CA SER A 53 -14.10 1.59 -2.56
C SER A 53 -14.24 0.07 -2.76
N GLY A 54 -14.59 -0.35 -3.97
CA GLY A 54 -14.71 -1.77 -4.33
C GLY A 54 -13.40 -2.52 -4.17
N LEU A 55 -12.28 -1.95 -4.65
CA LEU A 55 -10.94 -2.53 -4.50
C LEU A 55 -10.56 -2.75 -3.03
N ARG A 56 -10.91 -1.82 -2.13
CA ARG A 56 -10.64 -1.94 -0.69
C ARG A 56 -11.43 -3.07 -0.01
N THR A 57 -12.51 -3.54 -0.61
CA THR A 57 -13.32 -4.66 -0.09
C THR A 57 -12.91 -6.02 -0.64
N LEU A 58 -11.99 -6.06 -1.61
CA LEU A 58 -11.54 -7.32 -2.19
C LEU A 58 -10.76 -8.16 -1.15
N PRO A 59 -10.88 -9.49 -1.21
CA PRO A 59 -10.11 -10.36 -0.33
C PRO A 59 -8.61 -10.16 -0.56
N ILE A 60 -7.87 -10.02 0.53
CA ILE A 60 -6.41 -9.96 0.48
C ILE A 60 -5.90 -11.33 0.06
N VAL A 61 -5.44 -11.42 -1.20
CA VAL A 61 -4.68 -12.58 -1.66
C VAL A 61 -3.29 -12.43 -1.07
N GLN A 62 -3.05 -13.02 0.10
CA GLN A 62 -1.70 -13.16 0.64
C GLN A 62 -0.93 -14.06 -0.34
N PRO A 63 0.07 -13.55 -1.10
CA PRO A 63 0.98 -14.46 -1.75
C PRO A 63 1.71 -15.24 -0.64
N PRO A 64 2.19 -16.47 -0.89
CA PRO A 64 2.98 -17.24 0.07
C PRO A 64 4.38 -16.62 0.33
N LEU A 65 4.53 -15.31 0.12
CA LEU A 65 5.75 -14.53 0.27
C LEU A 65 6.00 -14.06 1.70
N GLY A 66 4.99 -13.98 2.58
CA GLY A 66 5.20 -13.60 3.98
C GLY A 66 6.28 -14.45 4.66
N GLU A 67 6.26 -15.77 4.43
CA GLU A 67 7.31 -16.70 4.91
C GLU A 67 8.65 -16.59 4.15
N ARG A 68 8.62 -16.19 2.88
CA ARG A 68 9.84 -16.10 2.04
C ARG A 68 10.59 -14.78 2.20
N VAL A 69 9.91 -13.70 2.57
CA VAL A 69 10.48 -12.36 2.75
C VAL A 69 11.06 -12.18 4.15
N VAL A 70 10.43 -12.73 5.19
CA VAL A 70 10.98 -12.68 6.56
C VAL A 70 12.38 -13.33 6.64
N ASN A 71 12.66 -14.32 5.79
CA ASN A 71 13.97 -14.96 5.69
C ASN A 71 14.96 -14.26 4.73
N ARG A 72 14.56 -13.16 4.07
CA ARG A 72 15.37 -12.49 3.03
C ARG A 72 15.58 -10.99 3.27
N VAL A 73 14.74 -10.35 4.08
CA VAL A 73 15.10 -9.09 4.74
C VAL A 73 16.16 -9.43 5.79
N ASP A 74 17.31 -8.75 5.78
CA ASP A 74 18.44 -8.91 6.71
C ASP A 74 18.09 -8.56 8.18
N VAL A 75 16.98 -9.08 8.71
CA VAL A 75 16.87 -9.28 10.14
C VAL A 75 17.71 -10.52 10.43
N GLN A 76 18.97 -10.33 10.79
CA GLN A 76 19.83 -11.39 11.29
C GLN A 76 19.28 -11.93 12.63
N LEU A 77 18.24 -12.76 12.55
CA LEU A 77 17.66 -13.43 13.71
C LEU A 77 18.60 -14.52 14.24
N CYS A 78 19.39 -15.14 13.34
CA CYS A 78 20.37 -16.18 13.65
C CYS A 78 21.79 -15.59 13.77
N GLY A 79 22.19 -15.19 14.97
CA GLY A 79 23.57 -14.75 15.24
C GLY A 79 24.58 -15.88 15.47
N CYS A 80 24.14 -17.10 15.78
CA CYS A 80 25.05 -18.13 16.31
C CYS A 80 26.10 -18.63 15.32
N HIS A 81 25.85 -18.55 14.01
CA HIS A 81 26.84 -18.91 12.97
C HIS A 81 28.02 -17.94 12.87
N ILE A 82 27.87 -16.74 13.40
CA ILE A 82 28.92 -15.70 13.46
C ILE A 82 29.34 -15.40 14.91
N GLY A 83 28.95 -16.25 15.87
CA GLY A 83 29.27 -16.09 17.29
C GLY A 83 28.51 -14.96 18.00
N GLN A 84 27.39 -14.50 17.43
CA GLN A 84 26.48 -13.52 18.05
C GLN A 84 25.24 -14.21 18.65
N ALA A 85 24.51 -13.53 19.52
CA ALA A 85 23.25 -14.04 20.07
C ALA A 85 22.15 -14.07 18.99
N CYS A 86 21.23 -15.05 19.08
CA CYS A 86 20.01 -15.02 18.25
C CYS A 86 19.05 -13.94 18.78
N LEU A 87 18.32 -13.29 17.87
CA LEU A 87 17.26 -12.32 18.20
C LEU A 87 15.85 -12.92 18.14
N CYS A 88 15.73 -14.21 17.84
CA CYS A 88 14.47 -14.97 17.88
C CYS A 88 14.27 -15.67 19.24
N ALA A 89 13.01 -15.98 19.56
CA ALA A 89 12.63 -16.58 20.85
C ALA A 89 13.00 -18.07 20.97
N ASP A 90 12.94 -18.83 19.87
CA ASP A 90 13.26 -20.26 19.84
C ASP A 90 14.28 -20.57 18.73
N CYS A 91 15.57 -20.42 19.07
CA CYS A 91 16.71 -20.60 18.17
C CYS A 91 17.28 -22.01 18.32
N GLN A 92 17.30 -22.80 17.24
CA GLN A 92 17.98 -24.09 17.17
C GLN A 92 19.26 -23.94 16.33
N CYS A 93 20.41 -23.94 17.01
CA CYS A 93 21.72 -23.82 16.36
C CYS A 93 22.30 -25.20 16.00
N GLY A 94 22.66 -25.38 14.74
CA GLY A 94 23.34 -26.54 14.17
C GLY A 94 24.10 -26.16 12.90
N PRO A 95 24.41 -27.09 11.97
CA PRO A 95 24.97 -26.77 10.66
C PRO A 95 24.11 -25.79 9.86
N TRP A 96 22.82 -25.76 10.16
CA TRP A 96 21.84 -24.78 9.71
C TRP A 96 21.19 -24.21 10.97
N CYS A 97 20.99 -22.89 11.05
CA CYS A 97 20.24 -22.28 12.16
C CYS A 97 18.78 -22.19 11.77
N THR A 98 17.90 -22.55 12.70
CA THR A 98 16.46 -22.47 12.50
C THR A 98 15.84 -21.68 13.65
N CYS A 99 15.12 -20.61 13.33
CA CYS A 99 14.28 -19.89 14.28
C CYS A 99 12.84 -20.32 14.08
N HIS A 100 12.17 -20.74 15.16
CA HIS A 100 10.74 -20.98 15.16
C HIS A 100 10.00 -19.77 15.70
N SER A 101 8.84 -19.45 15.12
CA SER A 101 7.87 -18.60 15.82
C SER A 101 7.40 -19.37 17.06
N PRO A 102 7.33 -18.73 18.24
CA PRO A 102 6.68 -19.36 19.38
C PRO A 102 5.25 -19.71 18.95
N ALA A 103 4.89 -20.98 19.06
CA ALA A 103 3.54 -21.42 18.78
C ALA A 103 2.58 -20.71 19.76
N GLY A 104 1.84 -19.72 19.25
CA GLY A 104 0.73 -19.08 19.94
C GLY A 104 1.10 -17.87 20.81
N ALA A 105 1.07 -16.68 20.22
CA ALA A 105 0.61 -15.50 20.95
C ALA A 105 -0.91 -15.38 20.72
N PRO A 106 -1.76 -15.40 21.76
CA PRO A 106 -3.19 -15.13 21.58
C PRO A 106 -3.39 -13.68 21.12
N THR A 107 -4.25 -13.52 20.12
CA THR A 107 -4.84 -12.24 19.66
C THR A 107 -5.60 -11.55 20.77
#